data_AF-A0A1W1BUC9-F1
#
_entry.id   AF-A0A1W1BUC9-F1
#
_cell.length_a   1.000
_cell.length_b   1.000
_cell.length_c   1.000
_cell.angle_alpha   90.00
_cell.angle_beta   90.00
_cell.angle_gamma   90.00
#
_symmetry.space_group_name_H-M   'P 1'
#
loop_
_entity.id
_entity.type
_entity.pdbx_description
1 polymer ?
#
loop_
_entity_poly.entity_id
_entity_poly.type
_entity_poly.pdbx_seq_one_letter_code
_entity_poly.pdbx_strand_id
1 'polypeptide(L)' 'MNYPDFAIKTLTEVSNRGIKLEIDDFGTGYSSLAYLRNIPINKLKIEKSFVDNLPLNTRTA' A
#
# COMPACT_ATOMS: atom_id res chain seq x y z
N MET A 1 8.09 -3.97 21.74
CA MET A 1 8.53 -3.10 20.64
C MET A 1 7.44 -3.10 19.58
N ASN A 2 6.73 -1.99 19.39
CA ASN A 2 5.79 -1.85 18.28
C ASN A 2 6.59 -1.46 17.02
N TYR A 3 6.93 -2.47 16.22
CA TYR A 3 7.61 -2.32 14.94
C TYR A 3 6.97 -1.31 13.95
N PRO A 4 5.63 -1.05 13.94
CA PRO A 4 5.02 -0.11 13.00
C PRO A 4 5.46 1.34 13.18
N ASP A 5 5.56 1.82 14.42
CA ASP A 5 5.84 3.23 14.72
C ASP A 5 7.27 3.61 14.28
N PHE A 6 8.22 2.69 14.47
CA PHE A 6 9.60 2.87 14.03
C PHE A 6 9.71 2.91 12.50
N ALA A 7 9.00 2.02 11.80
CA ALA A 7 8.97 2.00 10.34
C ALA A 7 8.37 3.30 9.78
N ILE A 8 7.24 3.75 10.34
CA ILE A 8 6.57 5.00 9.92
C ILE A 8 7.52 6.20 10.10
N LYS A 9 8.21 6.31 11.24
CA LYS A 9 9.17 7.38 11.48
C LYS A 9 10.29 7.37 10.43
N THR A 10 10.87 6.20 10.17
CA THR A 10 11.97 6.05 9.21
C THR A 10 11.52 6.43 7.79
N LEU A 11 10.37 5.92 7.35
CA LEU A 11 9.81 6.25 6.04
C LEU A 11 9.48 7.75 5.91
N THR A 12 9.03 8.38 6.99
CA THR A 12 8.77 9.83 7.03
C THR A 12 10.06 10.63 6.84
N GLU A 13 11.14 10.25 7.51
CA GLU A 13 12.44 10.91 7.33
C GLU A 13 12.97 10.77 5.90
N VAL A 14 12.77 9.61 5.27
CA VAL A 14 13.13 9.38 3.86
C VAL A 14 12.29 10.25 2.92
N SER A 15 10.96 10.26 3.11
CA SER A 15 10.04 11.08 2.32
C SER A 15 10.34 12.58 2.45
N ASN A 16 10.69 13.05 3.65
CA ASN A 16 11.03 14.46 3.90
C ASN A 16 12.28 14.94 3.14
N ARG A 17 13.12 14.02 2.66
CA ARG A 17 14.27 14.32 1.79
C ARG A 17 13.88 14.43 0.31
N GLY A 18 12.58 14.38 -0.02
CA GLY A 18 12.07 14.44 -1.39
C GLY A 18 12.14 13.10 -2.14
N ILE A 19 12.43 12.00 -1.44
CA ILE A 19 12.49 10.66 -2.02
C ILE A 19 11.07 10.11 -2.11
N LYS A 20 10.68 9.63 -3.29
CA LYS A 20 9.36 9.00 -3.50
C LYS A 20 9.36 7.56 -3.01
N LEU A 21 8.30 7.20 -2.31
CA LEU A 21 8.11 5.87 -1.74
C LEU A 21 6.96 5.14 -2.45
N GLU A 22 7.17 3.87 -2.76
CA GLU A 22 6.17 3.00 -3.40
C GLU A 22 6.04 1.70 -2.60
N ILE A 23 4.81 1.21 -2.41
CA ILE A 23 4.54 -0.14 -1.87
C ILE A 23 4.17 -1.06 -3.02
N ASP A 24 4.86 -2.19 -3.12
CA ASP A 24 4.58 -3.26 -4.07
C ASP A 24 3.77 -4.40 -3.44
N ASP A 25 3.14 -5.22 -4.30
CA ASP A 25 2.41 -6.43 -3.93
C ASP A 25 1.33 -6.26 -2.82
N PHE A 26 0.70 -5.08 -2.76
CA PHE A 26 -0.40 -4.84 -1.83
C PHE A 26 -1.59 -5.73 -2.18
N GLY A 27 -2.05 -6.52 -1.22
CA GLY A 27 -3.08 -7.55 -1.43
C GLY A 27 -2.60 -8.96 -1.13
N THR A 28 -1.30 -9.20 -0.94
CA THR A 28 -0.76 -10.49 -0.50
C THR A 28 -0.69 -10.56 1.03
N GLY A 29 -1.39 -11.52 1.65
CA GLY A 29 -1.39 -11.71 3.11
C GLY A 29 -2.20 -10.66 3.90
N TYR A 30 -1.70 -10.23 5.07
CA TYR A 30 -2.36 -9.27 5.96
C TYR A 30 -2.31 -7.83 5.41
N SER A 31 -3.06 -7.57 4.34
CA SER A 31 -3.14 -6.27 3.67
C SER A 31 -4.36 -5.48 4.19
N SER A 32 -4.18 -4.67 5.24
CA SER A 32 -5.23 -3.77 5.72
C SER A 32 -4.98 -2.33 5.26
N LEU A 33 -5.97 -1.76 4.57
CA LEU A 33 -5.99 -0.34 4.17
C LEU A 33 -5.87 0.60 5.38
N ALA A 34 -6.21 0.14 6.59
CA ALA A 34 -6.08 0.95 7.81
C ALA A 34 -4.63 1.34 8.09
N TYR A 35 -3.65 0.49 7.74
CA TYR A 35 -2.23 0.79 7.93
C TYR A 35 -1.73 1.87 6.96
N LEU A 36 -2.30 1.97 5.76
CA LEU A 36 -1.88 2.96 4.76
C LEU A 36 -2.14 4.40 5.21
N ARG A 37 -3.05 4.64 6.15
CA ARG A 37 -3.42 6.01 6.58
C ARG A 37 -2.24 6.84 7.06
N ASN A 38 -1.21 6.19 7.64
CA ASN A 38 -0.09 6.87 8.30
C ASN A 38 1.25 6.65 7.58
N ILE A 39 1.28 5.95 6.43
CA ILE A 39 2.53 5.66 5.73
C ILE A 39 2.72 6.71 4.61
N PRO A 40 3.87 7.39 4.54
CA PRO A 40 4.11 8.48 3.58
C PRO A 40 4.47 7.94 2.18
N ILE A 41 3.53 7.25 1.53
CA ILE A 41 3.73 6.66 0.19
C ILE A 41 3.17 7.54 -0.92
N ASN A 42 3.80 7.48 -2.09
CA ASN A 42 3.35 8.18 -3.29
C ASN A 42 2.63 7.25 -4.26
N LYS A 43 2.92 5.94 -4.20
CA LYS A 43 2.30 4.93 -5.05
C LYS A 43 2.01 3.67 -4.25
N LEU A 44 0.82 3.11 -4.51
CA LEU A 44 0.43 1.79 -4.07
C LEU A 44 0.25 0.92 -5.32
N LYS A 45 1.00 -0.18 -5.41
CA LYS A 45 0.84 -1.16 -6.47
C LYS A 45 0.06 -2.33 -5.90
N ILE A 46 -1.11 -2.57 -6.49
CA ILE A 46 -1.95 -3.72 -6.17
C ILE A 46 -1.34 -4.95 -6.82
N GLU A 47 -1.28 -6.04 -6.07
CA GLU A 47 -0.75 -7.29 -6.59
C GLU A 47 -1.59 -7.80 -7.78
N LYS A 48 -0.92 -8.38 -8.77
CA LYS A 48 -1.52 -8.73 -10.07
C LYS A 48 -2.62 -9.79 -9.96
N SER A 49 -2.45 -10.83 -9.16
CA SER A 49 -3.43 -11.91 -8.99
C SER A 49 -4.76 -11.40 -8.41
N PHE A 50 -4.75 -10.30 -7.64
CA PHE A 50 -5.97 -9.62 -7.24
C PHE A 50 -6.75 -9.08 -8.45
N VAL A 51 -6.06 -8.45 -9.40
CA VAL A 51 -6.68 -7.83 -10.58
C VAL A 51 -7.07 -8.87 -11.62
N ASP A 52 -6.23 -9.89 -11.84
CA ASP A 52 -6.44 -10.90 -12.87
C ASP A 52 -7.73 -11.73 -12.66
N ASN A 53 -8.23 -11.80 -11.42
CA ASN A 53 -9.44 -12.56 -11.06
C ASN A 53 -10.68 -11.69 -10.87
N LEU A 54 -10.64 -10.40 -11.24
CA LEU A 54 -11.82 -9.54 -11.12
C LEU A 54 -12.90 -9.98 -12.14
N PRO A 55 -14.17 -10.11 -11.71
CA PRO A 55 -15.25 -10.38 -12.64
C PRO A 55 -15.38 -9.21 -13.61
N LEU A 56 -15.61 -9.52 -14.88
CA LEU A 56 -16.04 -8.51 -15.84
C LEU A 56 -17.37 -7.96 -15.34
N ASN A 57 -17.38 -6.68 -14.97
CA ASN A 57 -18.58 -5.98 -14.52
C ASN A 57 -19.60 -5.96 -15.66
N THR A 58 -20.44 -6.99 -15.72
CA THR A 58 -21.64 -6.98 -16.55
C THR A 58 -22.68 -6.29 -15.70
N ARG A 59 -22.67 -4.95 -15.73
CA ARG A 59 -23.71 -4.15 -15.09
C ARG A 59 -24.99 -4.41 -15.86
N THR A 60 -25.73 -5.47 -15.51
CA THR A 60 -27.07 -5.71 -16.03
C THR A 60 -27.92 -4.52 -15.61
N ALA A 61 -28.30 -3.72 -16.60
CA ALA A 61 -29.24 -2.62 -16.43
C ALA A 61 -30.62 -3.16 -16.05
#